data_AF-A0A8C2U7A4-F1
#
_entry.id   AF-A0A8C2U7A4-F1
#
_cell.length_a   1.000
_cell.length_b   1.000
_cell.length_c   1.000
_cell.angle_alpha   90.00
_cell.angle_beta   90.00
_cell.angle_gamma   90.00
#
_symmetry.space_group_name_H-M   'P 1'
#
loop_
_entity.id
_entity.type
_entity.pdbx_description
1 polymer ?
#
loop_
_entity_poly.entity_id
_entity_poly.type
_entity_poly.pdbx_seq_one_letter_code
_entity_poly.pdbx_strand_id
1 'polypeptide(L)'
;FSYLSLHLLTCYFPLKEVHEPEEAPEEEEKPRIKLTAPKIPEGEKVDFDDIQKKRQNKDLIELQALIDSHFEARRKEEEELVALKERIEKRRAERAEQQRIRAEKEKERQARLAEEKARREEEDAKRKAEDDLKKKKALSSMGASYSSYLAKADQKRGKKQTARETKKKVLAERRKPLNIDHLNEDKLRDKAKELWDWLYQLQTEKYDFTEQIKRKKYEQQEGRSQRQGWRALEVKNQAGWPLVMCQNPAGLLLLPSQTTCVPVPQR
;
A
#
# COMPACT_ATOMS: atom_id res chain seq x y z
N PHE A 1 31.82 5.51 21.43
CA PHE A 1 30.79 4.80 20.63
C PHE A 1 31.26 3.46 20.04
N SER A 2 32.48 3.01 20.33
CA SER A 2 33.05 1.76 19.77
C SER A 2 32.93 0.53 20.69
N TYR A 3 32.74 0.70 22.00
CA TYR A 3 32.71 -0.41 22.96
C TYR A 3 31.31 -0.97 23.27
N LEU A 4 30.23 -0.21 23.05
CA LEU A 4 28.86 -0.74 23.16
C LEU A 4 28.39 -1.51 21.91
N SER A 5 29.11 -1.40 20.79
CA SER A 5 28.75 -2.07 19.53
C SER A 5 29.22 -3.52 19.46
N LEU A 6 30.23 -3.92 20.25
CA LEU A 6 30.67 -5.32 20.32
C LEU A 6 29.82 -6.15 21.28
N HIS A 7 29.29 -5.56 22.35
CA HIS A 7 28.53 -6.30 23.37
C HIS A 7 27.07 -6.61 22.95
N LEU A 8 26.49 -5.85 22.01
CA LEU A 8 25.19 -6.18 21.42
C LEU A 8 25.28 -7.18 20.27
N LEU A 9 26.47 -7.42 19.71
CA LEU A 9 26.67 -8.38 18.63
C LEU A 9 26.95 -9.80 19.14
N THR A 10 27.29 -9.98 20.42
CA THR A 10 27.52 -11.28 21.06
C THR A 10 26.27 -11.90 21.70
N CYS A 11 25.14 -11.18 21.75
CA CYS A 11 23.92 -11.64 22.46
C CYS A 11 22.76 -12.07 21.54
N TYR A 12 22.95 -12.20 20.23
CA TYR A 12 21.89 -12.67 19.32
C TYR A 12 22.40 -13.70 18.32
N PHE A 13 23.01 -14.78 18.82
CA PHE A 13 23.19 -15.99 18.04
C PHE A 13 23.43 -17.20 18.96
N PRO A 14 22.41 -18.03 19.22
CA PRO A 14 22.62 -19.43 19.50
C PRO A 14 22.10 -20.25 18.31
N LEU A 15 23.06 -20.90 17.68
CA LEU A 15 22.99 -22.29 17.24
C LEU A 15 21.97 -22.62 16.14
N LYS A 16 22.52 -22.58 14.94
CA LYS A 16 22.20 -23.48 13.83
C LYS A 16 22.16 -24.92 14.38
N GLU A 17 20.96 -25.48 14.54
CA GLU A 17 20.78 -26.91 14.77
C GLU A 17 21.43 -27.66 13.60
N VAL A 18 22.56 -28.29 13.90
CA VAL A 18 23.18 -29.28 13.03
C VAL A 18 22.31 -30.51 13.11
N HIS A 19 21.80 -30.92 11.95
CA HIS A 19 21.16 -32.20 11.74
C HIS A 19 22.16 -33.30 12.10
N GLU A 20 21.99 -33.84 13.30
CA GLU A 20 22.64 -35.06 13.78
C GLU A 20 22.09 -36.22 12.93
N PRO A 21 22.94 -37.03 12.27
CA PRO A 21 22.48 -38.25 11.64
C PRO A 21 21.99 -39.18 12.74
N GLU A 22 20.69 -39.46 12.71
CA GLU A 22 20.00 -40.47 13.50
C GLU A 22 20.75 -41.79 13.37
N GLU A 23 21.41 -42.18 14.46
CA GLU A 23 22.10 -43.45 14.61
C GLU A 23 21.09 -44.58 14.45
N ALA A 24 21.42 -45.54 13.61
CA ALA A 24 20.61 -46.70 13.30
C ALA A 24 20.22 -47.45 14.60
N PRO A 25 19.02 -48.06 14.66
CA PRO A 25 18.59 -48.79 15.85
C PRO A 25 19.57 -49.92 16.16
N GLU A 26 20.22 -49.82 17.32
CA GLU A 26 20.99 -50.89 17.96
C GLU A 26 20.10 -52.14 18.05
N GLU A 27 20.60 -53.25 17.50
CA GLU A 27 19.95 -54.55 17.60
C GLU A 27 19.74 -54.93 19.08
N GLU A 28 18.50 -55.36 19.37
CA GLU A 28 18.07 -55.94 20.63
C GLU A 28 19.07 -57.00 21.17
N GLU A 29 19.77 -56.70 22.25
CA GLU A 29 20.33 -57.78 23.09
C GLU A 29 19.24 -58.29 24.04
N LYS A 30 18.40 -59.18 23.52
CA LYS A 30 17.49 -60.02 24.32
C LYS A 30 18.26 -60.64 25.48
N PRO A 31 17.80 -60.53 26.75
CA PRO A 31 18.40 -61.27 27.84
C PRO A 31 18.26 -62.76 27.53
N ARG A 32 19.39 -63.46 27.36
CA ARG A 32 19.42 -64.92 27.26
C ARG A 32 18.88 -65.51 28.57
N ILE A 33 17.57 -65.76 28.59
CA ILE A 33 16.90 -66.60 29.57
C ILE A 33 17.55 -67.98 29.47
N LYS A 34 18.30 -68.37 30.49
CA LYS A 34 18.82 -69.73 30.65
C LYS A 34 17.62 -70.66 30.87
N LEU A 35 17.13 -71.28 29.82
CA LEU A 35 16.20 -72.42 29.92
C LEU A 35 17.00 -73.62 30.42
N THR A 36 17.05 -73.81 31.74
CA THR A 36 17.38 -75.11 32.32
C THR A 36 16.29 -76.09 31.88
N ALA A 37 16.68 -77.13 31.16
CA ALA A 37 15.81 -78.18 30.67
C ALA A 37 14.95 -78.77 31.83
N PRO A 38 13.61 -78.72 31.75
CA PRO A 38 12.75 -79.44 32.67
C PRO A 38 13.03 -80.94 32.54
N LYS A 39 13.44 -81.55 33.66
CA LYS A 39 13.62 -82.99 33.82
C LYS A 39 12.26 -83.66 33.57
N ILE A 40 12.13 -84.41 32.48
CA ILE A 40 10.95 -85.23 32.21
C ILE A 40 11.10 -86.51 33.04
N PRO A 41 10.18 -86.83 33.98
CA PRO A 41 10.11 -88.16 34.56
C PRO A 41 9.61 -89.13 33.48
N GLU A 42 10.38 -90.19 33.26
CA GLU A 42 10.04 -91.31 32.38
C GLU A 42 8.70 -91.95 32.78
N GLY A 43 7.87 -92.25 31.77
CA GLY A 43 6.99 -93.41 31.84
C GLY A 43 5.49 -93.17 31.78
N GLU A 44 4.99 -92.36 30.85
CA GLU A 44 3.62 -92.54 30.35
C GLU A 44 3.59 -92.17 28.86
N LYS A 45 2.94 -93.00 28.03
CA LYS A 45 3.01 -92.95 26.57
C LYS A 45 2.84 -91.53 26.04
N VAL A 46 3.92 -90.99 25.47
CA VAL A 46 3.91 -89.66 24.86
C VAL A 46 3.25 -89.78 23.48
N ASP A 47 1.98 -89.42 23.38
CA ASP A 47 1.25 -89.42 22.12
C ASP A 47 1.79 -88.30 21.21
N PHE A 48 2.43 -88.68 20.10
CA PHE A 48 3.02 -87.74 19.13
C PHE A 48 1.98 -86.78 18.52
N ASP A 49 0.72 -87.23 18.38
CA ASP A 49 -0.40 -86.39 17.95
C ASP A 49 -0.70 -85.26 18.95
N ASP A 50 -0.50 -85.50 20.25
CA ASP A 50 -0.79 -84.51 21.29
C ASP A 50 0.29 -83.41 21.32
N ILE A 51 1.54 -83.75 21.01
CA ILE A 51 2.62 -82.78 20.81
C ILE A 51 2.34 -81.91 19.57
N GLN A 52 1.87 -82.52 18.49
CA GLN A 52 1.60 -81.81 17.24
C GLN A 52 0.40 -80.85 17.38
N LYS A 53 -0.67 -81.28 18.08
CA LYS A 53 -1.78 -80.40 18.46
C LYS A 53 -1.36 -79.27 19.39
N LYS A 54 -0.51 -79.53 20.38
CA LYS A 54 0.03 -78.50 21.28
C LYS A 54 0.86 -77.46 20.53
N ARG A 55 1.64 -77.89 19.52
CA ARG A 55 2.36 -76.96 18.64
C ARG A 55 1.41 -76.10 17.83
N GLN A 56 0.44 -76.70 17.14
CA GLN A 56 -0.54 -75.95 16.34
C GLN A 56 -1.34 -74.96 17.18
N ASN A 57 -1.80 -75.36 18.38
CA ASN A 57 -2.52 -74.45 19.28
C ASN A 57 -1.64 -73.30 19.77
N LYS A 58 -0.35 -73.55 20.04
CA LYS A 58 0.60 -72.51 20.40
C LYS A 58 0.80 -71.52 19.25
N ASP A 59 1.03 -72.02 18.04
CA ASP A 59 1.23 -71.19 16.85
C ASP A 59 -0.02 -70.35 16.55
N LEU A 60 -1.23 -70.90 16.71
CA LEU A 60 -2.48 -70.15 16.56
C LEU A 60 -2.63 -69.02 17.60
N ILE A 61 -2.25 -69.28 18.85
CA ILE A 61 -2.31 -68.27 19.92
C ILE A 61 -1.25 -67.18 19.70
N GLU A 62 -0.03 -67.55 19.30
CA GLU A 62 1.03 -66.58 19.00
C GLU A 62 0.67 -65.71 17.79
N LEU A 63 0.12 -66.30 16.73
CA LEU A 63 -0.36 -65.55 15.56
C LEU A 63 -1.51 -64.59 15.93
N GLN A 64 -2.46 -65.04 16.75
CA GLN A 64 -3.54 -64.17 17.23
C GLN A 64 -2.98 -63.00 18.07
N ALA A 65 -2.03 -63.27 18.96
CA ALA A 65 -1.39 -62.22 19.77
C ALA A 65 -0.60 -61.21 18.92
N LEU A 66 0.09 -61.65 17.87
CA LEU A 66 0.78 -60.77 16.92
C LEU A 66 -0.19 -59.89 16.14
N ILE A 67 -1.31 -60.46 15.69
CA ILE A 67 -2.37 -59.74 15.00
C ILE A 67 -2.93 -58.65 15.91
N ASP A 68 -3.34 -59.01 17.13
CA ASP A 68 -3.91 -58.07 18.10
C ASP A 68 -2.90 -56.98 18.49
N SER A 69 -1.63 -57.36 18.72
CA SER A 69 -0.56 -56.39 19.01
C SER A 69 -0.36 -55.39 17.87
N HIS A 70 -0.43 -55.82 16.61
CA HIS A 70 -0.25 -54.93 15.46
C HIS A 70 -1.42 -53.95 15.32
N PHE A 71 -2.66 -54.39 15.55
CA PHE A 71 -3.83 -53.52 15.53
C PHE A 71 -3.85 -52.56 16.72
N GLU A 72 -3.50 -53.03 17.92
CA GLU A 72 -3.42 -52.17 19.10
C GLU A 72 -2.33 -51.11 18.98
N ALA A 73 -1.16 -51.47 18.46
CA ALA A 73 -0.06 -50.52 18.21
C ALA A 73 -0.51 -49.43 17.22
N ARG A 74 -1.09 -49.83 16.08
CA ARG A 74 -1.57 -48.88 15.07
C ARG A 74 -2.69 -47.98 15.59
N ARG A 75 -3.63 -48.52 16.38
CA ARG A 75 -4.70 -47.75 17.02
C ARG A 75 -4.14 -46.70 18.00
N LYS A 76 -3.17 -47.09 18.83
CA LYS A 76 -2.52 -46.15 19.78
C LYS A 76 -1.77 -45.05 19.03
N GLU A 77 -1.01 -45.38 17.99
CA GLU A 77 -0.32 -44.40 17.16
C GLU A 77 -1.29 -43.43 16.47
N GLU A 78 -2.41 -43.93 15.94
CA GLU A 78 -3.44 -43.09 15.32
C GLU A 78 -4.10 -42.15 16.34
N GLU A 79 -4.43 -42.63 17.53
CA GLU A 79 -4.98 -41.81 18.62
C GLU A 79 -3.99 -40.72 19.08
N GLU A 80 -2.70 -41.05 19.20
CA GLU A 80 -1.65 -40.09 19.55
C GLU A 80 -1.44 -39.03 18.46
N LEU A 81 -1.47 -39.44 17.19
CA LEU A 81 -1.38 -38.52 16.05
C LEU A 81 -2.58 -37.58 15.99
N VAL A 82 -3.79 -38.09 16.24
CA VAL A 82 -5.00 -37.27 16.31
C VAL A 82 -4.91 -36.28 17.48
N ALA A 83 -4.56 -36.74 18.69
CA ALA A 83 -4.39 -35.88 19.85
C ALA A 83 -3.31 -34.81 19.66
N LEU A 84 -2.25 -35.11 18.93
CA LEU A 84 -1.22 -34.13 18.58
C LEU A 84 -1.73 -33.09 17.56
N LYS A 85 -2.43 -33.54 16.51
CA LYS A 85 -3.05 -32.66 15.51
C LYS A 85 -4.06 -31.72 16.16
N GLU A 86 -4.93 -32.22 17.03
CA GLU A 86 -5.90 -31.42 17.78
C GLU A 86 -5.22 -30.35 18.64
N ARG A 87 -4.11 -30.69 19.32
CA ARG A 87 -3.33 -29.70 20.09
C ARG A 87 -2.71 -28.62 19.22
N ILE A 88 -2.19 -28.99 18.04
CA ILE A 88 -1.64 -28.02 17.08
C ILE A 88 -2.74 -27.11 16.54
N GLU A 89 -3.87 -27.69 16.17
CA GLU A 89 -5.03 -26.96 15.63
C GLU A 89 -5.61 -26.02 16.66
N LYS A 90 -5.77 -26.46 17.92
CA LYS A 90 -6.15 -25.61 19.04
C LYS A 90 -5.22 -24.40 19.21
N ARG A 91 -3.90 -24.62 19.22
CA ARG A 91 -2.93 -23.51 19.30
C ARG A 91 -2.99 -22.57 18.09
N ARG A 92 -3.30 -23.08 16.89
CA ARG A 92 -3.49 -22.24 15.69
C ARG A 92 -4.76 -21.41 15.80
N ALA A 93 -5.87 -22.01 16.23
CA ALA A 93 -7.14 -21.33 16.47
C ALA A 93 -6.98 -20.23 17.52
N GLU A 94 -6.32 -20.51 18.66
CA GLU A 94 -6.04 -19.52 19.71
C GLU A 94 -5.22 -18.33 19.18
N ARG A 95 -4.19 -18.56 18.36
CA ARG A 95 -3.41 -17.46 17.75
C ARG A 95 -4.26 -16.66 16.77
N ALA A 96 -5.08 -17.31 15.95
CA ALA A 96 -5.97 -16.64 15.00
C ALA A 96 -7.01 -15.79 15.74
N GLU A 97 -7.56 -16.30 16.84
CA GLU A 97 -8.52 -15.60 17.68
C GLU A 97 -7.87 -14.40 18.39
N GLN A 98 -6.67 -14.56 18.96
CA GLN A 98 -5.92 -13.44 19.52
C GLN A 98 -5.65 -12.34 18.49
N GLN A 99 -5.31 -12.71 17.24
CA GLN A 99 -5.12 -11.74 16.17
C GLN A 99 -6.44 -11.03 15.81
N ARG A 100 -7.56 -11.75 15.75
CA ARG A 100 -8.88 -11.15 15.53
C ARG A 100 -9.26 -10.17 16.64
N ILE A 101 -9.08 -10.55 17.90
CA ILE A 101 -9.37 -9.68 19.05
C ILE A 101 -8.49 -8.42 19.02
N ARG A 102 -7.20 -8.54 18.67
CA ARG A 102 -6.31 -7.38 18.51
C ARG A 102 -6.76 -6.47 17.37
N ALA A 103 -7.10 -7.04 16.21
CA ALA A 103 -7.58 -6.29 15.05
C ALA A 103 -8.91 -5.58 15.34
N GLU A 104 -9.82 -6.24 16.04
CA GLU A 104 -11.11 -5.67 16.45
C GLU A 104 -10.94 -4.53 17.45
N LYS A 105 -10.12 -4.71 18.50
CA LYS A 105 -9.79 -3.64 19.46
C LYS A 105 -9.11 -2.44 18.80
N GLU A 106 -8.23 -2.67 17.83
CA GLU A 106 -7.60 -1.57 17.08
C GLU A 106 -8.63 -0.86 16.19
N LYS A 107 -9.49 -1.61 15.50
CA LYS A 107 -10.57 -1.04 14.68
C LYS A 107 -11.54 -0.22 15.53
N GLU A 108 -11.89 -0.67 16.73
CA GLU A 108 -12.73 0.07 17.68
C GLU A 108 -12.07 1.36 18.15
N ARG A 109 -10.76 1.33 18.47
CA ARG A 109 -10.00 2.54 18.82
C ARG A 109 -9.98 3.55 17.67
N GLN A 110 -9.73 3.09 16.45
CA GLN A 110 -9.76 3.93 15.26
C GLN A 110 -11.16 4.49 15.00
N ALA A 111 -12.21 3.68 15.19
CA ALA A 111 -13.61 4.12 15.06
C ALA A 111 -13.98 5.19 16.09
N ARG A 112 -13.59 5.02 17.37
CA ARG A 112 -13.82 6.04 18.42
C ARG A 112 -13.11 7.36 18.13
N LEU A 113 -11.87 7.30 17.64
CA LEU A 113 -11.12 8.50 17.24
C LEU A 113 -11.75 9.17 16.00
N ALA A 114 -12.23 8.38 15.05
CA ALA A 114 -12.91 8.90 13.86
C ALA A 114 -14.27 9.52 14.21
N GLU A 115 -15.03 8.91 15.13
CA GLU A 115 -16.31 9.42 15.60
C GLU A 115 -16.16 10.69 16.45
N GLU A 116 -15.19 10.74 17.36
CA GLU A 116 -14.90 11.95 18.14
C GLU A 116 -14.45 13.10 17.21
N LYS A 117 -13.63 12.79 16.21
CA LYS A 117 -13.23 13.74 15.19
C LYS A 117 -14.41 14.18 14.33
N ALA A 118 -15.29 13.27 13.93
CA ALA A 118 -16.50 13.58 13.18
C ALA A 118 -17.46 14.48 14.00
N ARG A 119 -17.63 14.23 15.30
CA ARG A 119 -18.46 15.08 16.17
C ARG A 119 -17.89 16.48 16.34
N ARG A 120 -16.56 16.60 16.50
CA ARG A 120 -15.88 17.91 16.52
C ARG A 120 -16.01 18.64 15.18
N GLU A 121 -15.88 17.92 14.07
CA GLU A 121 -16.05 18.49 12.73
C GLU A 121 -17.50 18.91 12.45
N GLU A 122 -18.50 18.19 12.98
CA GLU A 122 -19.92 18.54 12.87
C GLU A 122 -20.27 19.77 13.73
N GLU A 123 -19.78 19.84 14.97
CA GLU A 123 -19.94 21.01 15.83
C GLU A 123 -19.26 22.26 15.24
N ASP A 124 -18.05 22.12 14.69
CA ASP A 124 -17.33 23.19 14.00
C ASP A 124 -17.99 23.59 12.68
N ALA A 125 -18.58 22.65 11.94
CA ALA A 125 -19.33 22.92 10.73
C ALA A 125 -20.62 23.68 11.05
N LYS A 126 -21.32 23.30 12.12
CA LYS A 126 -22.51 24.01 12.60
C LYS A 126 -22.18 25.42 13.08
N ARG A 127 -21.12 25.60 13.87
CA ARG A 127 -20.64 26.94 14.28
C ARG A 127 -20.24 27.80 13.09
N LYS A 128 -19.52 27.24 12.10
CA LYS A 128 -19.18 27.96 10.86
C LYS A 128 -20.43 28.34 10.07
N ALA A 129 -21.41 27.44 9.94
CA ALA A 129 -22.65 27.72 9.24
C ALA A 129 -23.47 28.82 9.96
N GLU A 130 -23.54 28.78 11.29
CA GLU A 130 -24.20 29.82 12.09
C GLU A 130 -23.47 31.16 12.02
N ASP A 131 -22.14 31.17 12.06
CA ASP A 131 -21.32 32.37 11.90
C ASP A 131 -21.42 32.94 10.48
N ASP A 132 -21.47 32.10 9.45
CA ASP A 132 -21.62 32.54 8.06
C ASP A 132 -23.04 33.04 7.79
N LEU A 133 -24.07 32.47 8.44
CA LEU A 133 -25.43 33.01 8.41
C LEU A 133 -25.55 34.33 9.17
N LYS A 134 -24.91 34.46 10.34
CA LYS A 134 -24.85 35.72 11.10
C LYS A 134 -24.05 36.79 10.35
N LYS A 135 -22.92 36.42 9.73
CA LYS A 135 -22.14 37.31 8.85
C LYS A 135 -22.96 37.70 7.63
N LYS A 136 -23.59 36.77 6.91
CA LYS A 136 -24.48 37.11 5.77
C LYS A 136 -25.62 38.05 6.19
N LYS A 137 -26.25 37.83 7.35
CA LYS A 137 -27.26 38.74 7.91
C LYS A 137 -26.68 40.14 8.22
N ALA A 138 -25.51 40.21 8.85
CA ALA A 138 -24.83 41.48 9.15
C ALA A 138 -24.31 42.21 7.90
N LEU A 139 -23.94 41.47 6.85
CA LEU A 139 -23.32 41.99 5.64
C LEU A 139 -24.33 42.34 4.56
N SER A 140 -25.49 41.69 4.53
CA SER A 140 -26.68 42.21 3.84
C SER A 140 -27.10 43.58 4.40
N SER A 141 -26.73 43.90 5.65
CA SER A 141 -26.97 45.21 6.26
C SER A 141 -25.88 46.26 6.01
N MET A 142 -24.66 45.88 5.56
CA MET A 142 -23.51 46.82 5.41
C MET A 142 -22.97 46.98 3.97
N GLY A 143 -23.73 46.57 2.95
CA GLY A 143 -23.52 47.05 1.59
C GLY A 143 -22.56 46.24 0.69
N ALA A 144 -22.76 46.41 -0.61
CA ALA A 144 -22.36 45.49 -1.69
C ALA A 144 -20.85 45.23 -1.88
N SER A 145 -19.96 46.03 -1.27
CA SER A 145 -18.50 45.85 -1.44
C SER A 145 -17.91 44.72 -0.58
N TYR A 146 -18.47 44.41 0.59
CA TYR A 146 -17.97 43.32 1.43
C TYR A 146 -18.37 41.93 0.90
N SER A 147 -19.51 41.85 0.21
CA SER A 147 -20.01 40.63 -0.43
C SER A 147 -19.03 40.02 -1.44
N SER A 148 -18.29 40.87 -2.18
CA SER A 148 -17.24 40.43 -3.12
C SER A 148 -16.04 39.78 -2.42
N TYR A 149 -15.66 40.26 -1.23
CA TYR A 149 -14.49 39.75 -0.50
C TYR A 149 -14.76 38.38 0.15
N LEU A 150 -15.97 38.17 0.67
CA LEU A 150 -16.41 36.86 1.15
C LEU A 150 -16.54 35.83 0.03
N ALA A 151 -17.08 36.20 -1.14
CA ALA A 151 -17.17 35.30 -2.28
C ALA A 151 -15.79 34.82 -2.77
N LYS A 152 -14.77 35.68 -2.71
CA LYS A 152 -13.37 35.30 -3.02
C LYS A 152 -12.74 34.43 -1.94
N ALA A 153 -13.07 34.65 -0.66
CA ALA A 153 -12.55 33.85 0.45
C ALA A 153 -13.16 32.44 0.49
N ASP A 154 -14.46 32.32 0.22
CA ASP A 154 -15.20 31.05 0.25
C ASP A 154 -14.85 30.14 -0.95
N GLN A 155 -14.66 30.74 -2.13
CA GLN A 155 -14.11 30.01 -3.30
C GLN A 155 -12.68 29.48 -3.10
N LYS A 156 -11.91 30.06 -2.17
CA LYS A 156 -10.55 29.60 -1.84
C LYS A 156 -10.55 28.46 -0.81
N ARG A 157 -11.64 28.25 -0.06
CA ARG A 157 -11.67 27.34 1.10
C ARG A 157 -12.47 26.05 0.87
N GLY A 158 -13.44 26.03 -0.05
CA GLY A 158 -14.44 24.94 -0.07
C GLY A 158 -14.41 23.87 -1.17
N LYS A 159 -13.94 24.15 -2.40
CA LYS A 159 -14.19 23.22 -3.54
C LYS A 159 -13.05 23.04 -4.54
N LYS A 160 -11.92 23.70 -4.34
CA LYS A 160 -10.74 23.45 -5.17
C LYS A 160 -9.80 22.60 -4.33
N GLN A 161 -9.66 21.33 -4.68
CA GLN A 161 -8.44 20.61 -4.31
C GLN A 161 -7.30 21.53 -4.69
N THR A 162 -6.52 21.96 -3.68
CA THR A 162 -5.56 23.04 -3.93
C THR A 162 -4.61 22.55 -5.01
N ALA A 163 -4.11 23.45 -5.89
CA ALA A 163 -3.17 23.04 -6.94
C ALA A 163 -1.99 22.24 -6.36
N ARG A 164 -1.65 22.48 -5.08
CA ARG A 164 -0.69 21.72 -4.29
C ARG A 164 -1.13 20.28 -4.00
N GLU A 165 -2.37 20.07 -3.56
CA GLU A 165 -2.93 18.74 -3.32
C GLU A 165 -3.10 17.93 -4.61
N THR A 166 -3.55 18.56 -5.71
CA THR A 166 -3.66 17.87 -7.00
C THR A 166 -2.28 17.46 -7.51
N LYS A 167 -1.27 18.35 -7.41
CA LYS A 167 0.12 18.00 -7.74
C LYS A 167 0.61 16.83 -6.88
N LYS A 168 0.34 16.86 -5.57
CA LYS A 168 0.74 15.78 -4.65
C LYS A 168 0.07 14.45 -5.00
N LYS A 169 -1.23 14.46 -5.34
CA LYS A 169 -1.98 13.29 -5.78
C LYS A 169 -1.40 12.70 -7.07
N VAL A 170 -1.18 13.52 -8.09
CA VAL A 170 -0.63 13.09 -9.39
C VAL A 170 0.80 12.55 -9.23
N LEU A 171 1.64 13.19 -8.41
CA LEU A 171 3.00 12.69 -8.15
C LEU A 171 3.01 11.37 -7.37
N ALA A 172 2.08 11.19 -6.43
CA ALA A 172 1.93 9.93 -5.71
C ALA A 172 1.46 8.80 -6.65
N GLU A 173 0.54 9.08 -7.56
CA GLU A 173 0.06 8.13 -8.57
C GLU A 173 1.16 7.71 -9.56
N ARG A 174 2.03 8.64 -9.98
CA ARG A 174 3.18 8.34 -10.83
C ARG A 174 4.29 7.57 -10.11
N ARG A 175 4.30 7.57 -8.78
CA ARG A 175 5.35 6.92 -7.97
C ARG A 175 5.04 5.43 -7.81
N LYS A 176 5.76 4.60 -8.54
CA LYS A 176 5.71 3.15 -8.38
C LYS A 176 6.46 2.74 -7.10
N PRO A 177 5.82 2.06 -6.12
CA PRO A 177 6.54 1.55 -4.96
C PRO A 177 7.53 0.48 -5.44
N LEU A 178 8.77 0.56 -4.94
CA LEU A 178 9.82 -0.39 -5.26
C LEU A 178 9.89 -1.45 -4.17
N ASN A 179 9.79 -2.72 -4.56
CA ASN A 179 10.12 -3.84 -3.70
C ASN A 179 11.46 -4.40 -4.18
N ILE A 180 12.49 -4.35 -3.33
CA ILE A 180 13.88 -4.70 -3.68
C ILE A 180 14.36 -5.93 -2.88
N ASP A 181 13.68 -6.28 -1.79
CA ASP A 181 14.23 -7.14 -0.73
C ASP A 181 14.32 -8.63 -1.09
N HIS A 182 13.69 -9.06 -2.18
CA HIS A 182 13.62 -10.47 -2.58
C HIS A 182 14.02 -10.71 -4.06
N LEU A 183 14.83 -9.83 -4.65
CA LEU A 183 15.29 -9.98 -6.04
C LEU A 183 16.70 -10.58 -6.15
N ASN A 184 16.90 -11.40 -7.19
CA ASN A 184 18.20 -11.93 -7.61
C ASN A 184 19.06 -10.85 -8.29
N GLU A 185 20.37 -11.00 -8.31
CA GLU A 185 21.32 -9.97 -8.78
C GLU A 185 21.10 -9.55 -10.24
N ASP A 186 20.83 -10.49 -11.15
CA ASP A 186 20.53 -10.16 -12.54
C ASP A 186 19.25 -9.32 -12.67
N LYS A 187 18.21 -9.64 -11.87
CA LYS A 187 16.95 -8.87 -11.86
C LYS A 187 17.14 -7.48 -11.25
N LEU A 188 18.09 -7.31 -10.32
CA LEU A 188 18.44 -5.99 -9.78
C LEU A 188 19.13 -5.12 -10.83
N ARG A 189 19.99 -5.70 -11.68
CA ARG A 189 20.63 -4.98 -12.80
C ARG A 189 19.61 -4.51 -13.84
N ASP A 190 18.63 -5.34 -14.17
CA ASP A 190 17.56 -4.96 -15.09
C ASP A 190 16.67 -3.85 -14.49
N LYS A 191 16.31 -3.96 -13.20
CA LYS A 191 15.56 -2.90 -12.50
C LYS A 191 16.32 -1.58 -12.40
N ALA A 192 17.65 -1.63 -12.22
CA ALA A 192 18.48 -0.43 -12.24
C ALA A 192 18.47 0.26 -13.61
N LYS A 193 18.54 -0.52 -14.70
CA LYS A 193 18.41 0.01 -16.07
C LYS A 193 17.03 0.62 -16.32
N GLU A 194 15.95 -0.07 -15.96
CA GLU A 194 14.58 0.46 -16.10
C GLU A 194 14.39 1.79 -15.36
N LEU A 195 14.94 1.91 -14.14
CA LEU A 195 14.88 3.15 -13.36
C LEU A 195 15.72 4.27 -13.98
N TRP A 196 16.87 3.94 -14.54
CA TRP A 196 17.72 4.89 -15.25
C TRP A 196 17.04 5.41 -16.52
N ASP A 197 16.45 4.53 -17.32
CA ASP A 197 15.69 4.91 -18.51
C ASP A 197 14.50 5.80 -18.15
N TRP A 198 13.78 5.48 -17.06
CA TRP A 198 12.68 6.29 -16.57
C TRP A 198 13.14 7.69 -16.12
N LEU A 199 14.29 7.79 -15.44
CA LEU A 199 14.87 9.07 -15.06
C LEU A 199 15.26 9.89 -16.31
N TYR A 200 15.88 9.25 -17.30
CA TYR A 200 16.30 9.89 -18.54
C TYR A 200 15.11 10.43 -19.34
N GLN A 201 14.01 9.66 -19.44
CA GLN A 201 12.77 10.11 -20.04
C GLN A 201 12.21 11.37 -19.36
N LEU A 202 12.11 11.37 -18.02
CA LEU A 202 11.64 12.54 -17.26
C LEU A 202 12.54 13.77 -17.43
N GLN A 203 13.85 13.57 -17.54
CA GLN A 203 14.80 14.65 -17.78
C GLN A 203 14.63 15.26 -19.17
N THR A 204 14.40 14.43 -20.18
CA THR A 204 14.13 14.86 -21.56
C THR A 204 12.82 15.66 -21.63
N GLU A 205 11.74 15.13 -21.07
CA GLU A 205 10.45 15.84 -21.02
C GLU A 205 10.55 17.20 -20.31
N LYS A 206 11.28 17.26 -19.19
CA LYS A 206 11.52 18.51 -18.46
C LYS A 206 12.24 19.53 -19.35
N TYR A 207 13.23 19.11 -20.13
CA TYR A 207 13.95 19.98 -21.04
C TYR A 207 13.02 20.55 -22.12
N ASP A 208 12.24 19.69 -22.77
CA ASP A 208 11.29 20.09 -23.80
C ASP A 208 10.25 21.08 -23.27
N PHE A 209 9.67 20.82 -22.09
CA PHE A 209 8.74 21.77 -21.46
C PHE A 209 9.42 23.10 -21.10
N THR A 210 10.69 23.07 -20.69
CA THR A 210 11.43 24.30 -20.38
C THR A 210 11.61 25.17 -21.63
N GLU A 211 11.98 24.56 -22.76
CA GLU A 211 12.12 25.26 -24.04
C GLU A 211 10.78 25.75 -24.59
N GLN A 212 9.72 24.94 -24.49
CA GLN A 212 8.36 25.36 -24.84
C GLN A 212 7.91 26.57 -24.02
N ILE A 213 8.16 26.59 -22.71
CA ILE A 213 7.83 27.73 -21.86
C ILE A 213 8.60 28.98 -22.29
N LYS A 214 9.88 28.87 -22.66
CA LYS A 214 10.65 30.01 -23.20
C LYS A 214 10.01 30.55 -24.47
N ARG A 215 9.69 29.68 -25.44
CA ARG A 215 9.01 30.08 -26.69
C ARG A 215 7.66 30.76 -26.43
N LYS A 216 6.82 30.17 -25.57
CA LYS A 216 5.52 30.76 -25.20
C LYS A 216 5.64 32.10 -24.49
N LYS A 217 6.70 32.32 -23.69
CA LYS A 217 6.98 33.63 -23.10
C LYS A 217 7.29 34.68 -24.18
N TYR A 218 8.09 34.34 -25.19
CA TYR A 218 8.36 35.23 -26.32
C TYR A 218 7.08 35.55 -27.11
N GLU A 219 6.28 34.54 -27.48
CA GLU A 219 4.98 34.74 -28.15
C GLU A 219 4.04 35.66 -27.34
N GLN A 220 4.00 35.48 -26.01
CA GLN A 220 3.19 36.33 -25.13
C GLN A 220 3.71 37.77 -25.05
N GLN A 221 5.03 37.97 -25.09
CA GLN A 221 5.65 39.29 -25.07
C GLN A 221 5.39 40.02 -26.39
N GLU A 222 5.57 39.33 -27.51
CA GLU A 222 5.26 39.84 -28.85
C GLU A 222 3.78 40.19 -28.97
N GLY A 223 2.87 39.28 -28.60
CA GLY A 223 1.43 39.55 -28.62
C GLY A 223 0.99 40.65 -27.65
N ARG A 224 1.73 40.88 -26.55
CA ARG A 224 1.52 42.06 -25.69
C ARG A 224 2.02 43.35 -26.34
N SER A 225 3.16 43.31 -27.02
CA SER A 225 3.70 44.46 -27.77
C SER A 225 2.76 44.87 -28.90
N GLN A 226 2.26 43.91 -29.68
CA GLN A 226 1.26 44.15 -30.72
C GLN A 226 -0.01 44.78 -30.12
N ARG A 227 -0.60 44.18 -29.08
CA ARG A 227 -1.80 44.76 -28.41
C ARG A 227 -1.58 46.16 -27.84
N GLN A 228 -0.39 46.48 -27.37
CA GLN A 228 -0.08 47.83 -26.84
C GLN A 228 0.24 48.85 -27.94
N GLY A 229 0.71 48.39 -29.10
CA GLY A 229 0.87 49.21 -30.31
C GLY A 229 -0.47 49.62 -30.91
N TRP A 230 -1.47 48.74 -30.89
CA TRP A 230 -2.86 49.07 -31.25
C TRP A 230 -3.59 49.74 -30.08
N ARG A 231 -3.21 50.97 -29.74
CA ARG A 231 -4.05 51.87 -28.94
C ARG A 231 -4.70 52.88 -29.88
N ALA A 232 -6.00 52.73 -30.10
CA ALA A 232 -6.82 53.80 -30.65
C ALA A 232 -6.91 54.90 -29.58
N LEU A 233 -6.22 56.01 -29.78
CA LEU A 233 -6.39 57.19 -28.94
C LEU A 233 -7.53 57.99 -29.55
N GLU A 234 -8.67 58.03 -28.86
CA GLU A 234 -9.81 58.84 -29.26
C GLU A 234 -9.55 60.28 -28.82
N VAL A 235 -9.05 61.11 -29.74
CA VAL A 235 -8.71 62.51 -29.47
C VAL A 235 -9.85 63.37 -30.02
N LYS A 236 -10.48 64.18 -29.18
CA LYS A 236 -11.51 65.13 -29.62
C LYS A 236 -10.84 66.38 -30.21
N ASN A 237 -11.30 66.84 -31.38
CA ASN A 237 -10.86 68.12 -31.95
C ASN A 237 -11.46 69.30 -31.15
N GLN A 238 -10.99 70.54 -31.37
CA GLN A 238 -11.49 71.77 -30.73
C GLN A 238 -13.01 71.98 -30.86
N ALA A 239 -13.66 71.38 -31.87
CA ALA A 239 -15.11 71.37 -32.06
C ALA A 239 -15.84 70.18 -31.38
N GLY A 240 -15.15 69.32 -30.61
CA GLY A 240 -15.72 68.21 -29.85
C GLY A 240 -15.92 66.88 -30.61
N TRP A 241 -15.56 66.82 -31.90
CA TRP A 241 -15.73 65.63 -32.74
C TRP A 241 -14.63 64.58 -32.45
N PRO A 242 -14.97 63.28 -32.35
CA PRO A 242 -14.00 62.22 -32.10
C PRO A 242 -13.14 61.97 -33.35
N LEU A 243 -11.82 62.12 -33.20
CA LEU A 243 -10.83 61.77 -34.21
C LEU A 243 -10.11 60.50 -33.74
N VAL A 244 -10.27 59.40 -34.49
CA VAL A 244 -9.60 58.13 -34.19
C VAL A 244 -8.23 58.15 -34.84
N MET A 245 -7.18 58.27 -34.02
CA MET A 245 -5.79 58.17 -34.47
C MET A 245 -5.25 56.78 -34.12
N CYS A 246 -4.82 56.02 -35.13
CA CYS A 246 -4.13 54.74 -34.95
C CYS A 246 -2.61 54.98 -34.96
N GLN A 247 -1.96 54.80 -33.81
CA GLN A 247 -0.52 55.00 -33.69
C GLN A 247 0.24 53.71 -34.06
N ASN A 248 1.17 53.76 -35.02
CA ASN A 248 2.08 52.65 -35.32
C ASN A 248 3.36 52.79 -34.44
N PRO A 249 3.95 51.71 -33.87
CA PRO A 249 5.18 51.75 -33.07
C PRO A 249 6.40 52.47 -33.70
N ALA A 250 6.41 52.74 -35.01
CA ALA A 250 7.46 53.50 -35.69
C ALA A 250 7.32 55.05 -35.56
N GLY A 251 6.35 55.57 -34.81
CA GLY A 251 6.16 57.02 -34.64
C GLY A 251 5.61 57.74 -35.89
N LEU A 252 5.34 57.02 -36.98
CA LEU A 252 4.63 57.55 -38.13
C LEU A 252 3.15 57.73 -37.79
N LEU A 253 2.78 58.99 -37.51
CA LEU A 253 1.39 59.43 -37.53
C LEU A 253 0.88 59.23 -38.95
N LEU A 254 -0.06 58.30 -39.15
CA LEU A 254 -0.86 58.30 -40.36
C LEU A 254 -1.79 59.51 -40.26
N LEU A 255 -1.33 60.66 -40.77
CA LEU A 255 -2.19 61.80 -41.00
C LEU A 255 -3.32 61.33 -41.93
N PRO A 256 -4.60 61.56 -41.60
CA PRO A 256 -5.67 61.32 -42.55
C PRO A 256 -5.42 62.25 -43.74
N SER A 257 -4.90 61.69 -44.83
CA SER A 257 -4.81 62.39 -46.10
C SER A 257 -6.23 62.80 -46.47
N GLN A 258 -6.45 64.11 -46.54
CA GLN A 258 -7.67 64.69 -47.06
C GLN A 258 -7.99 64.05 -48.41
N THR A 259 -9.08 63.28 -48.50
CA THR A 259 -9.75 63.07 -49.78
C THR A 259 -11.20 62.62 -49.55
N THR A 260 -12.08 63.61 -49.74
CA THR A 260 -13.37 63.52 -50.44
C THR A 260 -14.41 62.53 -49.92
N CYS A 261 -15.43 63.11 -49.28
CA CYS A 261 -16.79 62.60 -49.27
C CYS A 261 -17.21 62.18 -50.69
N VAL A 262 -17.56 60.91 -50.89
CA VAL A 262 -18.48 60.51 -51.95
C VAL A 262 -19.72 59.95 -51.25
N PRO A 263 -20.91 60.57 -51.42
CA PRO A 263 -22.14 60.05 -50.83
C PRO A 263 -22.57 58.80 -51.61
N VAL A 264 -22.76 57.69 -50.88
CA VAL A 264 -23.46 56.51 -51.39
C VAL A 264 -24.97 56.81 -51.37
N PRO A 265 -25.69 56.71 -52.50
CA PRO A 265 -27.13 56.90 -52.50
C PRO A 265 -27.80 55.69 -51.84
N GLN A 266 -28.67 55.96 -50.87
CA GLN A 266 -29.58 54.95 -50.34
C GLN A 266 -30.58 54.55 -51.43
N ARG A 267 -30.72 53.25 -51.65
CA ARG A 267 -31.89 52.63 -52.27
C ARG A 267 -32.34 51.49 -51.39
#